data_AF-A0A447RJQ8-F1
#
_entry.id   AF-A0A447RJQ8-F1
#
_cell.length_a   1.000
_cell.length_b   1.000
_cell.length_c   1.000
_cell.angle_alpha   90.00
_cell.angle_beta   90.00
_cell.angle_gamma   90.00
#
_symmetry.space_group_name_H-M   'P 1'
#
loop_
_entity.id
_entity.type
_entity.pdbx_description
1 polymer ?
#
loop_
_entity_poly.entity_id
_entity_poly.type
_entity_poly.pdbx_seq_one_letter_code
_entity_poly.pdbx_strand_id
1 'polypeptide(L)'
;MDQTCTLEGFLTRVQQRDPHQTEFAQAVREVMTTLWPFLEENPRYRQLALLERLVEPERVIQFRVVWVDDRNQVQVNRAWRVQFNSAIGPYKGGMRFHPSVNLSILKFLGFEQTFKNALTTLPMGGGKGGSDFDLKARAMAK
;
A
#
# COMPACT_ATOMS: atom_id res chain seq x y z
N MET A 1 -3.63 -31.27 5.16
CA MET A 1 -3.47 -30.77 3.77
C MET A 1 -3.23 -29.28 3.85
N ASP A 2 -2.05 -28.85 3.42
CA ASP A 2 -1.53 -27.51 3.64
C ASP A 2 -2.33 -26.49 2.81
N GLN A 3 -3.26 -25.78 3.46
CA GLN A 3 -4.08 -24.74 2.82
C GLN A 3 -3.25 -23.54 2.32
N THR A 4 -1.92 -23.59 2.48
CA THR A 4 -1.00 -22.59 1.94
C THR A 4 -0.63 -22.78 0.48
N CYS A 5 -0.94 -23.92 -0.12
CA CYS A 5 -0.45 -24.25 -1.46
C CYS A 5 -1.27 -23.64 -2.63
N THR A 6 -2.46 -23.08 -2.38
CA THR A 6 -3.35 -22.55 -3.44
C THR A 6 -3.47 -21.03 -3.40
N LEU A 7 -3.72 -20.42 -4.57
CA LEU A 7 -3.93 -18.98 -4.71
C LEU A 7 -5.04 -18.48 -3.78
N GLU A 8 -6.21 -19.12 -3.81
CA GLU A 8 -7.33 -18.72 -2.96
C GLU A 8 -7.05 -18.89 -1.47
N GLY A 9 -6.30 -19.92 -1.08
CA GLY A 9 -5.86 -20.10 0.30
C GLY A 9 -4.94 -18.97 0.77
N PHE A 10 -4.01 -18.53 -0.08
CA PHE A 10 -3.16 -17.37 0.18
C PHE A 10 -3.96 -16.07 0.28
N LEU A 11 -4.82 -15.78 -0.71
CA LEU A 11 -5.63 -14.56 -0.74
C LEU A 11 -6.60 -14.48 0.45
N THR A 12 -7.18 -15.61 0.86
CA THR A 12 -8.04 -15.68 2.06
C THR A 12 -7.27 -15.28 3.31
N ARG A 13 -6.03 -15.75 3.49
CA ARG A 13 -5.19 -15.35 4.64
C ARG A 13 -4.85 -13.87 4.63
N VAL A 14 -4.53 -13.31 3.47
CA VAL A 14 -4.30 -11.86 3.33
C VAL A 14 -5.55 -11.07 3.72
N GLN A 15 -6.73 -11.49 3.24
CA GLN A 15 -7.99 -10.83 3.54
C GLN A 15 -8.40 -10.95 5.02
N GLN A 16 -8.10 -12.06 5.70
CA GLN A 16 -8.40 -12.23 7.13
C GLN A 16 -7.73 -11.18 8.01
N ARG A 17 -6.54 -10.70 7.64
CA ARG A 17 -5.84 -9.62 8.37
C ARG A 17 -6.46 -8.25 8.11
N ASP A 18 -6.88 -7.99 6.88
CA ASP A 18 -7.38 -6.69 6.43
C ASP A 18 -8.78 -6.80 5.79
N PRO A 19 -9.81 -7.24 6.55
CA PRO A 19 -11.10 -7.66 5.98
C PRO A 19 -11.87 -6.54 5.26
N HIS A 20 -11.57 -5.28 5.57
CA HIS A 20 -12.25 -4.10 5.03
C HIS A 20 -11.41 -3.29 4.04
N GLN A 21 -10.23 -3.79 3.64
CA GLN A 21 -9.36 -3.09 2.70
C GLN A 21 -9.55 -3.63 1.28
N THR A 22 -10.69 -3.30 0.68
CA THR A 22 -11.12 -3.86 -0.61
C THR A 22 -10.18 -3.51 -1.76
N GLU A 23 -9.72 -2.26 -1.85
CA GLU A 23 -8.77 -1.84 -2.89
C GLU A 23 -7.43 -2.58 -2.77
N PHE A 24 -6.93 -2.76 -1.54
CA PHE A 24 -5.70 -3.49 -1.30
C PHE A 24 -5.85 -4.99 -1.63
N ALA A 25 -6.94 -5.62 -1.20
CA ALA A 25 -7.22 -7.02 -1.48
C ALA A 25 -7.34 -7.29 -3.00
N GLN A 26 -7.98 -6.38 -3.74
CA GLN A 26 -8.07 -6.46 -5.20
C GLN A 26 -6.69 -6.43 -5.85
N ALA A 27 -5.83 -5.49 -5.46
CA ALA A 27 -4.49 -5.35 -6.04
C ALA A 27 -3.60 -6.57 -5.77
N VAL A 28 -3.67 -7.13 -4.56
CA VAL A 28 -2.95 -8.38 -4.24
C VAL A 28 -3.48 -9.53 -5.08
N ARG A 29 -4.81 -9.66 -5.24
CA ARG A 29 -5.42 -10.69 -6.08
C ARG A 29 -4.97 -10.59 -7.53
N GLU A 30 -4.99 -9.40 -8.13
CA GLU A 30 -4.60 -9.19 -9.52
C GLU A 30 -3.13 -9.59 -9.74
N VAL A 31 -2.21 -9.09 -8.92
CA VAL A 31 -0.78 -9.43 -9.02
C VAL A 31 -0.54 -10.93 -8.80
N MET A 32 -1.14 -11.51 -7.77
CA MET A 32 -0.90 -12.92 -7.45
C MET A 32 -1.52 -13.87 -8.47
N THR A 33 -2.64 -13.51 -9.08
CA THR A 33 -3.25 -14.29 -10.17
C THR A 33 -2.31 -14.36 -11.36
N THR A 34 -1.65 -13.25 -11.72
CA THR A 34 -0.65 -13.22 -12.80
C THR A 34 0.61 -13.99 -12.44
N LEU A 35 1.09 -13.89 -11.19
CA LEU A 35 2.33 -14.54 -10.77
C LEU A 35 2.19 -16.03 -10.47
N TRP A 36 0.98 -16.54 -10.18
CA TRP A 36 0.81 -17.91 -9.67
C TRP A 36 1.39 -19.01 -10.56
N PRO A 37 1.15 -19.02 -11.89
CA PRO A 37 1.74 -20.04 -12.77
C PRO A 37 3.28 -20.00 -12.76
N PHE A 38 3.87 -18.80 -12.75
CA PHE A 38 5.32 -18.65 -12.63
C PHE A 38 5.85 -19.17 -11.28
N LEU A 39 5.14 -18.93 -10.19
CA LEU A 39 5.49 -19.42 -8.86
C LEU A 39 5.37 -20.94 -8.76
N GLU A 40 4.44 -21.55 -9.50
CA GLU A 40 4.29 -23.00 -9.65
C GLU A 40 5.53 -23.64 -10.26
N GLU A 41 6.02 -23.07 -11.36
CA GLU A 41 7.23 -23.52 -12.06
C GLU A 41 8.52 -23.17 -11.28
N ASN A 42 8.50 -22.14 -10.44
CA ASN A 42 9.69 -21.61 -9.76
C ASN A 42 9.52 -21.62 -8.23
N PRO A 43 9.55 -22.81 -7.57
CA PRO A 43 9.20 -22.96 -6.16
C PRO A 43 10.10 -22.19 -5.19
N ARG A 44 11.33 -21.82 -5.61
CA ARG A 44 12.23 -20.98 -4.80
C ARG A 44 11.59 -19.67 -4.32
N TYR A 45 10.70 -19.08 -5.11
CA TYR A 45 10.02 -17.82 -4.78
C TYR A 45 8.85 -17.98 -3.80
N ARG A 46 8.52 -19.21 -3.41
CA ARG A 46 7.53 -19.50 -2.36
C ARG A 46 8.18 -19.90 -1.03
N GLN A 47 9.51 -19.99 -0.99
CA GLN A 47 10.25 -20.33 0.23
C GLN A 47 10.34 -19.13 1.18
N LEU A 48 10.68 -19.41 2.46
CA LEU A 48 10.94 -18.39 3.48
C LEU A 48 9.81 -17.36 3.64
N ALA A 49 8.56 -17.81 3.45
CA ALA A 49 7.35 -16.99 3.49
C ALA A 49 7.50 -15.70 2.67
N LEU A 50 8.11 -15.78 1.48
CA LEU A 50 8.44 -14.62 0.67
C LEU A 50 7.19 -13.83 0.27
N LEU A 51 6.11 -14.53 -0.10
CA LEU A 51 4.86 -13.89 -0.51
C LEU A 51 4.15 -13.22 0.66
N GLU A 52 4.12 -13.86 1.83
CA GLU A 52 3.55 -13.30 3.06
C GLU A 52 4.30 -12.03 3.49
N ARG A 53 5.63 -12.03 3.40
CA ARG A 53 6.46 -10.83 3.66
C ARG A 53 6.28 -9.76 2.59
N LEU A 54 6.04 -10.14 1.34
CA LEU A 54 5.89 -9.21 0.24
C LEU A 54 4.56 -8.45 0.28
N VAL A 55 3.49 -9.04 0.82
CA VAL A 55 2.16 -8.39 0.91
C VAL A 55 1.96 -7.63 2.22
N GLU A 56 2.79 -7.87 3.23
CA GLU A 56 2.76 -7.08 4.48
C GLU A 56 3.72 -5.88 4.35
N PRO A 57 3.23 -4.63 4.46
CA PRO A 57 4.11 -3.46 4.39
C PRO A 57 5.11 -3.48 5.55
N GLU A 58 6.37 -3.13 5.27
CA GLU A 58 7.42 -3.03 6.30
C GLU A 58 7.03 -2.07 7.44
N ARG A 59 6.35 -0.97 7.11
CA ARG A 59 5.86 -0.01 8.11
C ARG A 59 4.67 0.81 7.60
N VAL A 60 3.71 1.05 8.49
CA VAL A 60 2.62 2.01 8.28
C VAL A 60 2.64 3.03 9.41
N ILE A 61 2.66 4.30 9.05
CA ILE A 61 2.59 5.42 10.00
C ILE A 61 1.27 6.13 9.76
N GLN A 62 0.42 6.21 10.79
CA GLN A 62 -0.82 6.99 10.78
C GLN A 62 -0.70 8.09 11.84
N PHE A 63 -1.02 9.33 11.47
CA PHE A 63 -0.85 10.46 12.38
C PHE A 63 -1.90 11.54 12.16
N ARG A 64 -2.12 12.34 13.22
CA ARG A 64 -3.03 13.48 13.22
C ARG A 64 -2.33 14.70 12.62
N VAL A 65 -3.04 15.44 11.77
CA VAL A 65 -2.62 16.74 11.25
C VAL A 65 -3.62 17.78 11.74
N VAL A 66 -3.17 18.72 12.57
CA VAL A 66 -3.99 19.83 13.08
C VAL A 66 -3.53 21.10 12.41
N TRP A 67 -4.48 21.91 11.96
CA TRP A 67 -4.20 23.15 11.26
C TRP A 67 -5.35 24.15 11.46
N VAL A 68 -5.15 25.41 11.11
CA VAL A 68 -6.15 26.49 11.30
C VAL A 68 -6.50 27.07 9.93
N ASP A 69 -7.78 27.26 9.65
CA ASP A 69 -8.24 27.83 8.39
C ASP A 69 -8.38 29.36 8.42
N ASP A 70 -8.70 29.96 7.27
CA ASP A 70 -8.84 31.42 7.11
C ASP A 70 -9.97 32.02 7.98
N ARG A 71 -10.87 31.20 8.54
CA ARG A 71 -11.92 31.62 9.48
C ARG A 71 -11.50 31.42 10.94
N ASN A 72 -10.20 31.19 11.16
CA ASN A 72 -9.60 30.88 12.46
C ASN A 72 -10.21 29.64 13.12
N GLN A 73 -10.76 28.70 12.33
CA GLN A 73 -11.31 27.45 12.83
C GLN A 73 -10.25 26.36 12.82
N VAL A 74 -10.16 25.60 13.92
CA VAL A 74 -9.25 24.46 14.00
C VAL A 74 -9.82 23.30 13.20
N GLN A 75 -8.99 22.75 12.33
CA GLN A 75 -9.31 21.62 11.48
C GLN A 75 -8.39 20.45 11.82
N VAL A 76 -8.91 19.23 11.70
CA VAL A 76 -8.16 18.02 11.99
C VAL A 76 -8.35 17.03 10.86
N ASN A 77 -7.24 16.60 10.27
CA ASN A 77 -7.20 15.59 9.23
C ASN A 77 -6.33 14.42 9.65
N ARG A 78 -6.55 13.28 9.01
CA ARG A 78 -5.69 12.11 9.16
C ARG A 78 -4.71 12.06 8.01
N ALA A 79 -3.47 11.68 8.32
CA ALA A 79 -2.45 11.44 7.33
C ALA A 79 -1.77 10.09 7.56
N TRP A 80 -1.18 9.58 6.47
CA TRP A 80 -0.49 8.31 6.46
C TRP A 80 0.79 8.34 5.64
N ARG A 81 1.73 7.49 6.03
CA ARG A 81 2.83 7.04 5.18
C ARG A 81 2.96 5.51 5.28
N VAL A 82 2.71 4.84 4.16
CA VAL A 82 2.94 3.40 3.94
C VAL A 82 4.32 3.24 3.32
N GLN A 83 5.23 2.67 4.08
CA GLN A 83 6.57 2.28 3.65
C GLN A 83 6.52 0.78 3.34
N PHE A 84 6.25 0.46 2.07
CA PHE A 84 5.80 -0.89 1.72
C PHE A 84 6.98 -1.86 1.64
N ASN A 85 7.99 -1.55 0.83
CA ASN A 85 9.14 -2.44 0.64
C ASN A 85 10.41 -1.63 0.32
N SER A 86 11.54 -1.97 0.93
CA SER A 86 12.84 -1.31 0.76
C SER A 86 13.92 -2.20 0.16
N ALA A 87 13.57 -3.40 -0.34
CA ALA A 87 14.54 -4.41 -0.77
C ALA A 87 15.51 -3.95 -1.86
N ILE A 88 15.09 -2.98 -2.71
CA ILE A 88 15.90 -2.46 -3.82
C ILE A 88 16.28 -0.97 -3.63
N GLY A 89 16.03 -0.38 -2.46
CA GLY A 89 16.37 1.02 -2.20
C GLY A 89 15.38 1.74 -1.27
N PRO A 90 15.52 3.06 -1.06
CA PRO A 90 14.65 3.83 -0.18
C PRO A 90 13.20 3.83 -0.66
N TYR A 91 12.25 3.90 0.29
CA TYR A 91 10.80 3.93 -0.03
C TYR A 91 10.45 5.12 -0.93
N LYS A 92 10.00 4.84 -2.16
CA LYS A 92 9.68 5.88 -3.14
C LYS A 92 8.21 5.82 -3.56
N GLY A 93 7.54 6.97 -3.46
CA GLY A 93 6.20 7.19 -4.00
C GLY A 93 5.55 8.45 -3.45
N GLY A 94 4.65 9.03 -4.25
CA GLY A 94 4.05 10.35 -3.98
C GLY A 94 3.11 10.41 -2.76
N MET A 95 2.65 11.62 -2.47
CA MET A 95 1.61 11.92 -1.49
C MET A 95 0.30 12.24 -2.20
N ARG A 96 -0.84 11.77 -1.70
CA ARG A 96 -2.17 12.08 -2.25
C ARG A 96 -3.01 12.81 -1.19
N PHE A 97 -3.50 14.00 -1.51
CA PHE A 97 -4.48 14.71 -0.70
C PHE A 97 -5.82 14.67 -1.44
N HIS A 98 -6.77 13.94 -0.86
CA HIS A 98 -8.12 13.81 -1.40
C HIS A 98 -9.03 13.27 -0.29
N PRO A 99 -10.28 13.73 -0.15
CA PRO A 99 -11.18 13.30 0.92
C PRO A 99 -11.49 11.80 0.93
N SER A 100 -11.30 11.10 -0.18
CA SER A 100 -11.46 9.64 -0.23
C SER A 100 -10.25 8.85 0.28
N VAL A 101 -9.12 9.49 0.60
CA VAL A 101 -7.90 8.78 1.02
C VAL A 101 -8.14 8.05 2.34
N ASN A 102 -7.84 6.74 2.34
CA ASN A 102 -7.84 5.89 3.51
C ASN A 102 -6.64 4.92 3.46
N LEU A 103 -6.46 4.11 4.49
CA LEU A 103 -5.34 3.17 4.56
C LEU A 103 -5.38 2.10 3.46
N SER A 104 -6.56 1.59 3.10
CA SER A 104 -6.73 0.59 2.03
C SER A 104 -6.17 1.09 0.70
N ILE A 105 -6.60 2.28 0.27
CA ILE A 105 -6.14 2.93 -0.95
C ILE A 105 -4.63 3.17 -0.93
N LEU A 106 -4.06 3.59 0.20
CA LEU A 106 -2.63 3.86 0.29
C LEU A 106 -1.78 2.59 0.32
N LYS A 107 -2.26 1.48 0.92
CA LYS A 107 -1.61 0.18 0.84
C LYS A 107 -1.63 -0.37 -0.58
N PHE A 108 -2.79 -0.33 -1.25
CA PHE A 108 -2.93 -0.63 -2.67
C PHE A 108 -1.89 0.12 -3.52
N LEU A 109 -1.88 1.45 -3.44
CA LEU A 109 -0.97 2.27 -4.23
C LEU A 109 0.50 2.04 -3.87
N GLY A 110 0.81 1.75 -2.59
CA GLY A 110 2.17 1.44 -2.14
C GLY A 110 2.66 0.09 -2.65
N PHE A 111 1.78 -0.91 -2.70
CA PHE A 111 2.06 -2.24 -3.23
C PHE A 111 2.39 -2.17 -4.73
N GLU A 112 1.53 -1.56 -5.54
CA GLU A 112 1.82 -1.37 -6.97
C GLU A 112 3.08 -0.54 -7.22
N GLN A 113 3.30 0.50 -6.40
CA GLN A 113 4.48 1.36 -6.54
C GLN A 113 5.79 0.58 -6.32
N THR A 114 5.77 -0.48 -5.51
CA THR A 114 6.92 -1.39 -5.33
C THR A 114 7.32 -2.04 -6.65
N PHE A 115 6.37 -2.67 -7.35
CA PHE A 115 6.65 -3.33 -8.64
C PHE A 115 6.97 -2.31 -9.74
N LYS A 116 6.22 -1.21 -9.80
CA LYS A 116 6.47 -0.15 -10.79
C LYS A 116 7.88 0.44 -10.67
N ASN A 117 8.36 0.66 -9.45
CA ASN A 117 9.72 1.17 -9.24
C ASN A 117 10.78 0.11 -9.58
N ALA A 118 10.55 -1.17 -9.23
CA ALA A 118 11.45 -2.25 -9.60
C ALA A 118 11.65 -2.37 -11.11
N LEU A 119 10.60 -2.12 -11.90
CA LEU A 119 10.66 -2.13 -13.36
C LEU A 119 11.52 -1.01 -13.98
N THR A 120 11.83 0.06 -13.23
CA THR A 120 12.64 1.17 -13.79
C THR A 120 14.14 0.92 -13.72
N THR A 121 14.59 -0.20 -13.16
CA THR A 121 16.01 -0.55 -12.92
C THR A 121 16.81 0.41 -12.04
N LEU A 122 16.14 1.39 -11.42
CA LEU A 122 16.75 2.33 -10.49
C LEU A 122 16.60 1.82 -9.05
N PRO A 123 17.52 2.17 -8.12
CA PRO A 123 17.49 1.68 -6.75
C PRO A 123 16.39 2.40 -5.92
N MET A 124 15.13 2.01 -6.11
CA MET A 124 13.96 2.64 -5.50
C MET A 124 13.00 1.59 -4.95
N GLY A 125 12.81 1.54 -3.63
CA GLY A 125 11.76 0.75 -2.99
C GLY A 125 10.36 1.33 -3.24
N GLY A 126 9.33 0.71 -2.66
CA GLY A 126 7.94 1.14 -2.81
C GLY A 126 7.35 1.80 -1.58
N GLY A 127 6.52 2.82 -1.79
CA GLY A 127 5.73 3.41 -0.72
C GLY A 127 4.68 4.38 -1.24
N LYS A 128 3.80 4.83 -0.34
CA LYS A 128 2.81 5.86 -0.63
C LYS A 128 2.46 6.62 0.64
N GLY A 129 1.91 7.80 0.50
CA GLY A 129 1.29 8.50 1.62
C GLY A 129 0.20 9.43 1.16
N GLY A 130 -0.39 10.12 2.12
CA GLY A 130 -1.49 11.02 1.82
C GLY A 130 -2.22 11.47 3.05
N SER A 131 -3.29 12.21 2.82
CA SER A 131 -4.22 12.68 3.84
C SER A 131 -5.62 12.74 3.23
N ASP A 132 -6.63 12.57 4.07
CA ASP A 132 -8.04 12.84 3.76
C ASP A 132 -8.34 14.35 3.60
N PHE A 133 -7.31 15.19 3.63
CA PHE A 133 -7.39 16.62 3.34
C PHE A 133 -7.89 16.90 1.92
N ASP A 134 -8.89 17.77 1.79
CA ASP A 134 -9.44 18.22 0.51
C ASP A 134 -8.79 19.54 0.05
N LEU A 135 -7.97 19.45 -1.02
CA LEU A 135 -7.33 20.60 -1.65
C LEU A 135 -8.29 21.48 -2.45
N LYS A 136 -9.37 20.93 -3.01
CA LYS A 136 -10.25 21.67 -3.94
C LYS A 136 -11.18 22.64 -3.24
N ALA A 137 -11.56 22.33 -2.00
CA ALA A 137 -12.42 23.18 -1.21
C ALA A 137 -11.73 24.44 -0.66
N ARG A 138 -10.43 24.66 -0.93
CA ARG A 138 -9.64 25.69 -0.22
C ARG A 138 -8.79 26.55 -1.15
N ALA A 139 -8.71 27.84 -0.82
CA ALA A 139 -7.86 28.81 -1.49
C ALA A 139 -6.39 28.64 -1.06
N MET A 140 -5.44 29.12 -1.87
CA MET A 140 -4.05 29.22 -1.43
C MET A 140 -3.96 30.24 -0.29
N ALA A 141 -3.35 29.84 0.82
CA ALA A 141 -2.97 30.78 1.88
C ALA A 141 -2.05 31.86 1.28
N LYS A 142 -2.38 33.13 1.52
CA LYS A 142 -1.57 34.28 1.10
C LYS A 142 -0.39 34.49 2.03
#